data_AF-A0A8T5SDR4-F1
#
_entry.id   AF-A0A8T5SDR4-F1
#
_cell.length_a   1.000
_cell.length_b   1.000
_cell.length_c   1.000
_cell.angle_alpha   90.00
_cell.angle_beta   90.00
_cell.angle_gamma   90.00
#
_symmetry.space_group_name_H-M   'P 1'
#
loop_
_entity.id
_entity.type
_entity.pdbx_description
1 polymer ?
#
loop_
_entity_poly.entity_id
_entity_poly.type
_entity_poly.pdbx_seq_one_letter_code
_entity_poly.pdbx_strand_id
1 'polypeptide(L)'
;MNSINDFIEKYNLDSFDEVLELTSSDKISFLNDLNALLKTICRIFDKITTVFSLRGGQVLMSLAKLQASEDVISKTDVMNCLNIDRREKLIHAFDFLLEHNYIEIKKKTSKFHMVKLNEGDNPDFKLFREIIQKFWISPEEEKNKTTLWGDVK
;
A
#
# COMPACT_ATOMS: atom_id res chain seq x y z
N MET A 1 -12.71 -4.70 18.06
CA MET A 1 -11.55 -5.61 18.06
C MET A 1 -10.32 -4.73 18.09
N ASN A 2 -9.57 -4.74 19.19
CA ASN A 2 -8.58 -3.71 19.48
C ASN A 2 -7.14 -4.23 19.36
N SER A 3 -6.94 -5.52 19.11
CA SER A 3 -5.62 -6.11 18.90
C SER A 3 -5.66 -7.33 17.95
N ILE A 4 -4.48 -7.75 17.48
CA ILE A 4 -4.29 -9.01 16.74
C ILE A 4 -4.63 -10.21 17.63
N ASN A 5 -4.30 -10.14 18.92
CA ASN A 5 -4.59 -11.21 19.89
C ASN A 5 -6.10 -11.42 20.02
N ASP A 6 -6.88 -10.34 20.08
CA ASP A 6 -8.35 -10.44 20.13
C ASP A 6 -8.91 -11.20 18.91
N PHE A 7 -8.29 -11.06 17.73
CA PHE A 7 -8.71 -11.77 16.52
C PHE A 7 -8.33 -13.24 16.55
N ILE A 8 -7.10 -13.54 16.99
CA ILE A 8 -6.61 -14.91 17.16
C ILE A 8 -7.49 -15.65 18.16
N GLU A 9 -7.72 -15.08 19.34
CA GLU A 9 -8.55 -15.67 20.40
C GLU A 9 -10.01 -15.84 19.95
N LYS A 10 -10.61 -14.82 19.34
CA LYS A 10 -12.01 -14.87 18.90
C LYS A 10 -12.28 -15.99 17.90
N TYR A 11 -11.30 -16.32 17.05
CA TYR A 11 -11.42 -17.32 16.00
C TYR A 11 -10.58 -18.58 16.26
N ASN A 12 -10.00 -18.73 17.46
CA ASN A 12 -9.16 -19.86 17.86
C ASN A 12 -8.06 -20.20 16.83
N LEU A 13 -7.42 -19.17 16.26
CA LEU A 13 -6.49 -19.33 15.12
C LEU A 13 -5.12 -19.89 15.52
N ASP A 14 -4.85 -19.99 16.81
CA ASP A 14 -3.64 -20.55 17.41
C ASP A 14 -3.77 -22.05 17.74
N SER A 15 -4.99 -22.60 17.70
CA SER A 15 -5.22 -24.04 17.80
C SER A 15 -5.06 -24.71 16.44
N PHE A 16 -4.17 -25.71 16.38
CA PHE A 16 -4.03 -26.60 15.22
C PHE A 16 -4.83 -27.89 15.36
N ASP A 17 -5.50 -28.08 16.50
CA ASP A 17 -6.24 -29.30 16.83
C ASP A 17 -7.63 -29.33 16.17
N GLU A 18 -8.15 -28.17 15.76
CA GLU A 18 -9.49 -28.01 15.18
C GLU A 18 -9.43 -27.28 13.83
N VAL A 19 -10.29 -27.69 12.89
CA VAL A 19 -10.48 -26.96 11.63
C VAL A 19 -11.37 -25.75 11.90
N LEU A 20 -10.98 -24.58 11.40
CA LEU A 20 -11.81 -23.37 11.50
C LEU A 20 -13.13 -23.54 10.73
N GLU A 21 -14.22 -23.83 11.46
CA GLU A 21 -15.57 -23.91 10.92
C GLU A 21 -16.36 -22.62 11.21
N LEU A 22 -16.58 -21.80 10.19
CA LEU A 22 -17.38 -20.58 10.31
C LEU A 22 -18.79 -20.81 9.75
N THR A 23 -19.83 -20.46 10.52
CA THR A 23 -21.20 -20.37 9.99
C THR A 23 -21.36 -19.15 9.07
N SER A 24 -22.45 -19.05 8.32
CA SER A 24 -22.65 -17.96 7.35
C SER A 24 -22.56 -16.55 7.96
N SER A 25 -23.11 -16.34 9.16
CA SER A 25 -22.99 -15.05 9.88
C SER A 25 -21.56 -14.82 10.38
N ASP A 26 -20.89 -15.88 10.83
CA ASP A 26 -19.54 -15.79 11.38
C ASP A 26 -18.51 -15.50 10.30
N LYS A 27 -18.72 -16.00 9.08
CA LYS A 27 -17.92 -15.65 7.89
C LYS A 27 -17.92 -14.14 7.61
N ILE A 28 -19.09 -13.51 7.73
CA ILE A 28 -19.23 -12.06 7.54
C ILE A 28 -18.50 -11.31 8.66
N SER A 29 -18.68 -11.72 9.92
CA SER A 29 -17.94 -11.13 11.04
C SER A 29 -16.43 -11.27 10.85
N PHE A 30 -15.96 -12.45 10.49
CA PHE A 30 -14.54 -12.75 10.28
C PHE A 30 -13.94 -11.82 9.22
N LEU A 31 -14.62 -11.69 8.08
CA LEU A 31 -14.17 -10.82 7.00
C LEU A 31 -14.12 -9.34 7.44
N ASN A 32 -15.13 -8.87 8.18
CA ASN A 32 -15.17 -7.50 8.68
C ASN A 32 -14.05 -7.22 9.67
N ASP A 33 -13.80 -8.15 10.60
CA ASP A 33 -12.76 -8.06 11.60
C ASP A 33 -11.36 -8.11 10.97
N LEU A 34 -11.15 -9.00 9.99
CA LEU A 34 -9.93 -9.05 9.19
C LEU A 34 -9.69 -7.74 8.44
N ASN A 35 -10.72 -7.20 7.78
CA ASN A 35 -10.61 -5.92 7.08
C ASN A 35 -10.26 -4.77 8.04
N ALA A 36 -10.80 -4.77 9.27
CA ALA A 36 -10.48 -3.77 10.27
C ALA A 36 -9.00 -3.84 10.71
N LEU A 37 -8.45 -5.06 10.85
CA LEU A 37 -7.03 -5.28 11.13
C LEU A 37 -6.16 -4.78 9.97
N LEU A 38 -6.43 -5.22 8.75
CA LEU A 38 -5.66 -4.84 7.56
C LEU A 38 -5.65 -3.32 7.36
N LYS A 39 -6.80 -2.66 7.58
CA LYS A 39 -6.90 -1.20 7.54
C LYS A 39 -6.01 -0.54 8.60
N THR A 40 -5.99 -1.09 9.81
CA THR A 40 -5.14 -0.57 10.90
C THR A 40 -3.66 -0.71 10.58
N ILE A 41 -3.23 -1.88 10.10
CA ILE A 41 -1.85 -2.14 9.65
C ILE A 41 -1.46 -1.17 8.54
N CYS A 42 -2.32 -0.99 7.54
CA CYS A 42 -2.10 -0.04 6.45
C CYS A 42 -1.89 1.39 6.96
N ARG A 43 -2.65 1.83 7.97
CA ARG A 43 -2.50 3.17 8.58
C ARG A 43 -1.20 3.29 9.37
N ILE A 44 -0.81 2.24 10.11
CA ILE A 44 0.47 2.23 10.84
C ILE A 44 1.63 2.35 9.84
N PHE A 45 1.58 1.55 8.77
CA PHE A 45 2.61 1.58 7.71
C PHE A 45 2.69 2.95 7.04
N ASP A 46 1.55 3.56 6.69
CA ASP A 46 1.49 4.94 6.18
C ASP A 46 2.21 5.93 7.11
N LYS A 47 1.96 5.88 8.42
CA LYS A 47 2.62 6.76 9.39
C LYS A 47 4.12 6.50 9.49
N ILE A 48 4.55 5.24 9.55
CA ILE A 48 5.97 4.89 9.64
C ILE A 48 6.74 5.39 8.42
N THR A 49 6.18 5.20 7.23
CA THR A 49 6.86 5.54 5.97
C THR A 49 6.97 7.04 5.70
N THR A 50 6.25 7.88 6.45
CA THR A 50 6.44 9.34 6.42
C THR A 50 7.80 9.79 6.98
N VAL A 51 8.46 8.95 7.78
CA VAL A 51 9.81 9.20 8.29
C VAL A 51 10.80 9.14 7.12
N PHE A 52 11.70 10.13 7.02
CA PHE A 52 12.58 10.30 5.87
C PHE A 52 13.41 9.06 5.53
N SER A 53 13.95 8.35 6.53
CA SER A 53 14.73 7.12 6.33
C SER A 53 13.92 5.95 5.78
N LEU A 54 12.59 6.00 5.87
CA LEU A 54 11.66 4.94 5.48
C LEU A 54 10.82 5.32 4.26
N ARG A 55 11.22 6.38 3.54
CA ARG A 55 10.48 6.92 2.40
C ARG A 55 10.38 5.98 1.20
N GLY A 56 11.23 4.94 1.15
CA GLY A 56 11.06 3.80 0.24
C GLY A 56 9.69 3.15 0.37
N GLY A 57 9.14 3.07 1.58
CA GLY A 57 7.79 2.55 1.78
C GLY A 57 6.69 3.40 1.13
N GLN A 58 6.81 4.74 1.15
CA GLN A 58 5.87 5.61 0.43
C GLN A 58 5.91 5.38 -1.08
N VAL A 59 7.12 5.15 -1.64
CA VAL A 59 7.27 4.82 -3.05
C VAL A 59 6.60 3.47 -3.36
N LEU A 60 6.78 2.44 -2.51
CA LEU A 60 6.12 1.15 -2.68
C LEU A 60 4.58 1.28 -2.63
N MET A 61 4.05 2.03 -1.65
CA MET A 61 2.60 2.27 -1.54
C MET A 61 2.06 2.98 -2.77
N SER A 62 2.76 4.01 -3.26
CA SER A 62 2.36 4.73 -4.47
C SER A 62 2.38 3.82 -5.70
N LEU A 63 3.43 3.03 -5.89
CA LEU A 63 3.51 2.06 -6.99
C LEU A 63 2.37 1.03 -6.92
N ALA A 64 2.08 0.49 -5.74
CA ALA A 64 0.96 -0.43 -5.53
C ALA A 64 -0.40 0.21 -5.87
N LYS A 65 -0.61 1.47 -5.48
CA LYS A 65 -1.83 2.21 -5.76
C LYS A 65 -2.01 2.47 -7.27
N LEU A 66 -0.96 2.94 -7.93
CA LEU A 66 -0.98 3.32 -9.36
C LEU A 66 -1.02 2.13 -10.31
N GLN A 67 -0.57 0.95 -9.89
CA GLN A 67 -0.52 -0.23 -10.76
C GLN A 67 -1.89 -0.79 -11.16
N ALA A 68 -2.98 -0.44 -10.45
CA ALA A 68 -4.32 -0.78 -10.91
C ALA A 68 -4.78 0.08 -12.10
N SER A 69 -4.19 1.26 -12.30
CA SER A 69 -4.66 2.23 -13.29
C SER A 69 -3.78 2.34 -14.53
N GLU A 70 -2.52 1.90 -14.48
CA GLU A 70 -1.57 2.14 -15.57
C GLU A 70 -0.63 0.95 -15.86
N ASP A 71 -0.43 0.65 -17.14
CA ASP A 71 0.57 -0.32 -17.63
C ASP A 71 2.02 0.21 -17.47
N VAL A 72 2.18 1.53 -17.29
CA VAL A 72 3.47 2.21 -17.22
C VAL A 72 3.44 3.31 -16.15
N ILE A 73 4.07 3.07 -15.00
CA ILE A 73 4.19 4.06 -13.92
C ILE A 73 5.55 4.75 -14.00
N SER A 74 5.56 6.09 -14.03
CA SER A 74 6.76 6.92 -14.01
C SER A 74 7.06 7.48 -12.61
N LYS A 75 8.28 8.03 -12.42
CA LYS A 75 8.62 8.74 -11.18
C LYS A 75 7.73 9.96 -10.95
N THR A 76 7.22 10.59 -12.01
CA THR A 76 6.30 11.73 -11.91
C THR A 76 4.95 11.30 -11.36
N ASP A 77 4.43 10.16 -11.79
CA ASP A 77 3.15 9.64 -11.32
C ASP A 77 3.22 9.31 -9.83
N VAL A 78 4.35 8.73 -9.40
CA VAL A 78 4.64 8.50 -7.98
C VAL A 78 4.68 9.82 -7.19
N MET A 79 5.31 10.87 -7.74
CA MET A 79 5.36 12.17 -7.10
C MET A 79 3.97 12.82 -6.99
N ASN A 80 3.16 12.73 -8.05
CA ASN A 80 1.80 13.26 -8.08
C ASN A 80 0.94 12.54 -7.04
N CYS A 81 0.95 11.21 -7.03
CA CYS A 81 0.25 10.37 -6.06
C CYS A 81 0.60 10.74 -4.61
N LEU A 82 1.89 11.00 -4.34
CA LEU A 82 2.38 11.42 -3.02
C LEU A 82 2.22 12.93 -2.75
N ASN A 83 1.75 13.71 -3.72
CA ASN A 83 1.67 15.17 -3.67
C ASN A 83 3.02 15.83 -3.27
N ILE A 84 4.11 15.37 -3.89
CA ILE A 84 5.48 15.84 -3.68
C ILE A 84 5.95 16.68 -4.87
N ASP A 85 6.50 17.85 -4.57
CA ASP A 85 6.95 18.87 -5.54
C ASP A 85 8.41 18.70 -6.02
N ARG A 86 9.24 18.00 -5.26
CA ARG A 86 10.70 17.89 -5.50
C ARG A 86 11.14 16.45 -5.67
N ARG A 87 11.72 16.13 -6.82
CA ARG A 87 12.15 14.77 -7.19
C ARG A 87 13.28 14.27 -6.28
N GLU A 88 14.14 15.17 -5.83
CA GLU A 88 15.29 14.87 -4.97
C GLU A 88 14.87 14.19 -3.66
N LYS A 89 13.65 14.47 -3.18
CA LYS A 89 13.08 13.85 -1.98
C LYS A 89 12.90 12.34 -2.11
N LEU A 90 12.84 11.81 -3.33
CA LEU A 90 12.59 10.39 -3.61
C LEU A 90 13.77 9.68 -4.31
N ILE A 91 14.83 10.39 -4.70
CA ILE A 91 15.95 9.79 -5.45
C ILE A 91 16.53 8.60 -4.69
N HIS A 92 16.96 8.81 -3.45
CA HIS A 92 17.53 7.75 -2.61
C HIS A 92 16.57 6.61 -2.34
N ALA A 93 15.26 6.88 -2.28
CA ALA A 93 14.25 5.85 -2.10
C ALA A 93 14.15 4.93 -3.33
N PHE A 94 14.15 5.50 -4.54
CA PHE A 94 14.15 4.69 -5.77
C PHE A 94 15.44 3.88 -5.92
N ASP A 95 16.59 4.47 -5.60
CA ASP A 95 17.88 3.79 -5.72
C ASP A 95 17.96 2.60 -4.75
N PHE A 96 17.59 2.81 -3.48
CA PHE A 96 17.52 1.75 -2.48
C PHE A 96 16.59 0.61 -2.90
N LEU A 97 15.37 0.91 -3.34
CA LEU A 97 14.39 -0.10 -3.74
C LEU A 97 14.85 -0.91 -4.95
N LEU A 98 15.58 -0.28 -5.88
CA LEU A 98 16.15 -0.96 -7.03
C LEU A 98 17.31 -1.87 -6.62
N GLU A 99 18.22 -1.39 -5.79
CA GLU A 99 19.36 -2.16 -5.28
C GLU A 99 18.93 -3.41 -4.51
N HIS A 100 17.79 -3.33 -3.81
CA HIS A 100 17.22 -4.43 -3.03
C HIS A 100 16.18 -5.25 -3.80
N ASN A 101 16.05 -5.06 -5.11
CA ASN A 101 15.16 -5.82 -5.99
C ASN A 101 13.66 -5.76 -5.63
N TYR A 102 13.20 -4.68 -4.99
CA TYR A 102 11.78 -4.44 -4.74
C TYR A 102 11.07 -3.85 -5.96
N ILE A 103 11.81 -3.16 -6.82
CA ILE A 103 11.29 -2.58 -8.05
C ILE A 103 12.16 -2.94 -9.25
N GLU A 104 11.55 -3.01 -10.41
CA GLU A 104 12.26 -3.18 -11.68
C GLU A 104 12.07 -1.96 -12.57
N ILE A 105 13.13 -1.59 -13.31
CA ILE A 105 13.06 -0.56 -14.36
C ILE A 105 12.90 -1.25 -15.71
N LYS A 106 11.68 -1.20 -16.27
CA LYS A 106 11.39 -1.84 -17.58
C LYS A 106 11.97 -1.07 -18.78
N LYS A 107 12.13 0.24 -18.67
CA LYS A 107 12.70 1.08 -19.74
C LYS A 107 13.36 2.31 -19.12
N LYS A 108 14.64 2.52 -19.46
CA LYS A 108 15.44 3.65 -18.99
C LYS A 108 15.64 4.62 -20.15
N THR A 109 14.84 5.68 -20.20
CA THR A 109 15.14 6.84 -21.05
C THR A 109 15.64 7.99 -20.17
N SER A 110 16.26 9.00 -20.77
CA SER A 110 16.73 10.19 -20.05
C SER A 110 15.62 10.91 -19.26
N LYS A 111 14.35 10.72 -19.64
CA LYS A 111 13.18 11.37 -19.02
C LYS A 111 12.23 10.41 -18.30
N PHE A 112 12.10 9.16 -18.76
CA PHE A 112 11.13 8.19 -18.22
C PHE A 112 11.85 6.93 -17.72
N HIS A 113 11.64 6.63 -16.44
CA HIS A 113 11.98 5.36 -15.81
C HIS A 113 10.64 4.69 -15.54
N MET A 114 10.30 3.67 -16.33
CA MET A 114 9.10 2.88 -16.07
C MET A 114 9.41 1.98 -14.88
N VAL A 115 8.73 2.17 -13.75
CA VAL A 115 8.97 1.46 -12.50
C VAL A 115 7.78 0.56 -12.21
N LYS A 116 8.01 -0.71 -11.91
CA LYS A 116 6.98 -1.63 -11.38
C LYS A 116 7.48 -2.35 -10.14
N LEU A 117 6.54 -2.81 -9.31
CA LEU A 117 6.84 -3.76 -8.24
C LEU A 117 7.35 -5.07 -8.85
N ASN A 118 8.41 -5.64 -8.27
CA ASN A 118 8.91 -6.95 -8.66
C ASN A 118 8.11 -8.06 -7.96
N GLU A 119 6.89 -8.32 -8.43
CA GLU A 119 6.04 -9.40 -7.89
C GLU A 119 6.55 -10.81 -8.19
N GLY A 120 7.41 -10.96 -9.20
CA GLY A 120 7.98 -12.26 -9.57
C GLY A 120 8.90 -12.79 -8.47
N ASP A 121 9.75 -11.90 -7.93
CA ASP A 121 10.69 -12.23 -6.86
C ASP A 121 10.12 -11.95 -5.46
N ASN A 122 9.02 -11.19 -5.35
CA ASN A 122 8.39 -10.80 -4.10
C ASN A 122 6.88 -11.13 -4.13
N PRO A 123 6.47 -12.36 -3.83
CA PRO A 123 5.06 -12.78 -3.91
C PRO A 123 4.14 -11.99 -2.96
N ASP A 124 4.69 -11.50 -1.84
CA ASP A 124 3.96 -10.68 -0.86
C ASP A 124 3.46 -9.36 -1.44
N PHE A 125 4.05 -8.88 -2.54
CA PHE A 125 3.60 -7.64 -3.19
C PHE A 125 2.20 -7.71 -3.78
N LYS A 126 1.71 -8.92 -4.08
CA LYS A 126 0.32 -9.08 -4.48
C LYS A 126 -0.63 -8.72 -3.34
N LEU A 127 -0.42 -9.30 -2.16
CA LEU A 127 -1.22 -9.03 -0.97
C LEU A 127 -1.06 -7.57 -0.53
N PHE A 128 0.18 -7.07 -0.51
CA PHE A 128 0.47 -5.67 -0.22
C PHE A 128 -0.34 -4.74 -1.15
N ARG A 129 -0.33 -5.01 -2.46
CA ARG A 129 -1.11 -4.23 -3.43
C ARG A 129 -2.59 -4.23 -3.11
N GLU A 130 -3.17 -5.39 -2.88
CA GLU A 130 -4.61 -5.52 -2.55
C GLU A 130 -4.97 -4.71 -1.30
N ILE A 131 -4.13 -4.73 -0.27
CA ILE A 131 -4.31 -3.93 0.96
C ILE A 131 -4.22 -2.43 0.65
N ILE A 132 -3.19 -2.00 -0.07
CA ILE A 132 -2.98 -0.58 -0.39
C ILE A 132 -4.12 -0.04 -1.24
N GLN A 133 -4.52 -0.75 -2.30
CA GLN A 133 -5.60 -0.30 -3.19
C GLN A 133 -6.94 -0.18 -2.45
N LYS A 134 -7.21 -1.10 -1.52
CA LYS A 134 -8.47 -1.14 -0.78
C LYS A 134 -8.54 -0.15 0.37
N PHE A 135 -7.44 0.06 1.10
CA PHE A 135 -7.47 0.76 2.40
C PHE A 135 -6.69 2.07 2.44
N TRP A 136 -5.73 2.29 1.54
CA TRP A 136 -4.95 3.52 1.52
C TRP A 136 -5.59 4.58 0.62
N ILE A 137 -5.67 5.80 1.15
CA ILE A 137 -6.02 7.00 0.39
C ILE A 137 -4.71 7.74 0.20
N SER A 138 -4.32 7.92 -1.05
CA SER A 138 -3.11 8.64 -1.40
C SER A 138 -3.23 10.13 -1.08
N PRO A 139 -2.11 10.84 -0.80
CA PRO A 139 -2.13 12.28 -0.59
C PRO A 139 -2.80 13.08 -1.72
N GLU A 140 -2.66 12.63 -2.97
CA GLU A 140 -3.36 13.21 -4.12
C GLU A 140 -4.90 13.08 -4.00
N GLU A 141 -5.39 11.88 -3.69
CA GLU A 141 -6.83 11.64 -3.50
C GLU A 141 -7.39 12.46 -2.33
N GLU A 142 -6.63 12.61 -1.23
CA GLU A 142 -7.03 13.46 -0.10
C GLU A 142 -7.16 14.92 -0.53
N LYS A 143 -6.17 15.46 -1.25
CA LYS A 143 -6.20 16.82 -1.78
C LYS A 143 -7.40 17.05 -2.68
N ASN A 144 -7.65 16.14 -3.61
CA ASN A 144 -8.75 16.27 -4.58
C ASN A 144 -10.14 16.25 -3.90
N LYS A 145 -10.30 15.49 -2.80
CA LYS A 145 -11.53 15.53 -2.00
C LYS A 145 -11.77 16.90 -1.36
N THR A 146 -10.72 17.56 -0.88
CA THR A 146 -10.83 18.90 -0.29
C THR A 146 -11.18 19.96 -1.34
N THR A 147 -10.65 19.84 -2.56
CA THR A 147 -10.97 20.79 -3.66
C THR A 147 -12.43 20.71 -4.09
N LEU A 148 -12.98 19.49 -4.23
CA LEU A 148 -14.40 19.28 -4.58
C LEU A 148 -15.38 19.91 -3.58
N TRP A 149 -14.99 20.02 -2.30
CA TRP A 149 -15.82 20.69 -1.29
C TRP A 149 -15.69 22.21 -1.31
N GLY A 150 -14.57 22.75 -1.81
CA GLY A 150 -14.34 24.20 -1.94
C GLY A 150 -15.09 24.83 -3.12
N ASP A 151 -15.36 24.05 -4.16
CA ASP A 151 -16.07 24.47 -5.38
C ASP A 151 -17.61 24.44 -5.23
N VAL A 152 -18.11 23.96 -4.09
CA VAL A 152 -19.52 24.11 -3.69
C VAL A 152 -19.67 25.41 -2.91
N LYS A 153 -19.64 26.54 -3.62
CA LYS A 153 -20.05 27.86 -3.11
C LYS A 153 -20.94 28.57 -4.11
#